data_AF-A0A9J7GK06-F1
#
_entry.id   AF-A0A9J7GK06-F1
#
_cell.length_a   1.000
_cell.length_b   1.000
_cell.length_c   1.000
_cell.angle_alpha   90.00
_cell.angle_beta   90.00
_cell.angle_gamma   90.00
#
_symmetry.space_group_name_H-M   'P 1'
#
loop_
_entity.id
_entity.type
_entity.pdbx_description
1 polymer ?
#
loop_
_entity_poly.entity_id
_entity_poly.type
_entity_poly.pdbx_seq_one_letter_code
_entity_poly.pdbx_strand_id
1 'polypeptide(L)'
;MQGGSVQASLETYSWTPPQDMKKYSHLANHTAMRAEIVFLHAFEKVFRLPLRCLATAGNSKVKMTVMNHLRGILQASPRTLLWRRSQVPRSMPVRSCSLYTCTFRTRNRALPPLWENLDLVPAGDRQSPINIRWRDSVYDPGLKPLTISYDPATCLHIWNNGYSFLVEFEDSTDKSVIEGGPLEHNYRLKQFHFHWGAIDAWGSEHTVDSKCYPAELHLVHWNAVKFGSFEDAALEENGLAVIGVFLKLGKHHKELQKLVDTLPSIKHKDTLVEFGSFDPSCLMPTCPDYWTYSGSLTTPPLSESVTWIIKKQPVEVDRDQLEQFRTLLVTSEGEKEKRMVDNFRPLQPLMNRTVRSSFRHDYVLNIQVKPKPAASQVTP
;
A
#
# COMPACT_ATOMS: atom_id res chain seq x y z
N MET A 1 -21.45 47.79 68.60
CA MET A 1 -21.90 49.01 67.91
C MET A 1 -20.68 49.70 67.33
N GLN A 2 -20.80 50.19 66.08
CA GLN A 2 -19.82 50.92 65.25
C GLN A 2 -18.57 50.08 64.87
N GLY A 3 -18.26 49.78 63.61
CA GLY A 3 -18.59 50.44 62.34
C GLY A 3 -17.32 51.07 61.78
N GLY A 4 -16.54 50.32 61.01
CA GLY A 4 -15.31 50.78 60.37
C GLY A 4 -15.03 50.00 59.09
N SER A 5 -15.35 50.61 57.95
CA SER A 5 -15.09 50.13 56.60
C SER A 5 -13.63 50.35 56.21
N VAL A 6 -12.95 49.32 55.71
CA VAL A 6 -11.70 49.47 54.96
C VAL A 6 -11.88 48.78 53.61
N GLN A 7 -11.98 49.59 52.55
CA GLN A 7 -11.79 49.15 51.18
C GLN A 7 -10.29 49.02 50.92
N ALA A 8 -9.85 47.86 50.44
CA ALA A 8 -8.55 47.70 49.80
C ALA A 8 -8.77 47.00 48.45
N SER A 9 -8.19 47.61 47.43
CA SER A 9 -8.32 47.38 46.00
C SER A 9 -7.81 46.02 45.52
N LEU A 10 -8.58 45.36 44.67
CA LEU A 10 -8.15 44.25 43.82
C LEU A 10 -7.32 44.79 42.66
N GLU A 11 -6.00 44.60 42.69
CA GLU A 11 -5.15 44.73 41.51
C GLU A 11 -5.42 43.56 40.56
N THR A 12 -5.88 43.88 39.36
CA THR A 12 -6.06 42.94 38.26
C THR A 12 -4.76 42.93 37.45
N TYR A 13 -4.02 41.82 37.49
CA TYR A 13 -2.92 41.58 36.55
C TYR A 13 -3.53 41.22 35.19
N SER A 14 -3.41 42.14 34.23
CA SER A 14 -3.69 41.91 32.81
C SER A 14 -2.52 41.16 32.18
N TRP A 15 -2.71 39.86 31.94
CA TRP A 15 -1.80 39.07 31.11
C TRP A 15 -2.17 39.25 29.63
N THR A 16 -1.36 40.00 28.89
CA THR A 16 -1.41 40.06 27.42
C THR A 16 -0.53 38.95 26.83
N PRO A 17 -1.08 38.04 25.99
CA PRO A 17 -0.27 37.04 25.33
C PRO A 17 0.59 37.68 24.22
N PRO A 18 1.84 37.22 24.00
CA PRO A 18 2.65 37.67 22.87
C PRO A 18 1.98 37.35 21.53
N GLN A 19 1.96 38.34 20.64
CA GLN A 19 1.63 38.16 19.23
C GLN A 19 2.74 37.34 18.58
N ASP A 20 2.57 36.01 18.47
CA ASP A 20 3.10 35.20 17.37
C ASP A 20 2.68 33.72 17.47
N MET A 21 1.39 33.46 17.69
CA MET A 21 0.82 32.10 17.68
C MET A 21 -0.29 31.96 16.61
N LYS A 22 -0.05 32.51 15.41
CA LYS A 22 -0.98 32.43 14.26
C LYS A 22 -0.38 31.87 12.97
N LYS A 23 0.76 31.17 13.03
CA LYS A 23 1.41 30.60 11.83
C LYS A 23 1.46 29.07 11.72
N TYR A 24 0.99 28.30 12.70
CA TYR A 24 1.10 26.83 12.64
C TYR A 24 -0.19 26.03 12.89
N SER A 25 -1.37 26.66 12.90
CA SER A 25 -2.65 25.93 13.06
C SER A 25 -3.39 25.64 11.74
N HIS A 26 -2.89 26.11 10.60
CA HIS A 26 -3.57 25.95 9.31
C HIS A 26 -3.02 24.83 8.40
N LEU A 27 -1.87 24.21 8.73
CA LEU A 27 -1.34 23.08 7.95
C LEU A 27 -1.80 21.70 8.46
N ALA A 28 -2.09 21.55 9.75
CA ALA A 28 -2.44 20.24 10.32
C ALA A 28 -3.87 19.77 10.02
N ASN A 29 -4.81 20.68 9.74
CA ASN A 29 -6.23 20.35 9.53
C ASN A 29 -6.62 20.12 8.06
N HIS A 30 -5.75 20.44 7.09
CA HIS A 30 -6.07 20.29 5.66
C HIS A 30 -5.58 18.99 5.03
N THR A 31 -4.64 18.28 5.65
CA THR A 31 -4.04 17.05 5.10
C THR A 31 -4.79 15.80 5.55
N ALA A 32 -5.20 15.72 6.82
CA ALA A 32 -6.00 14.60 7.34
C ALA A 32 -7.40 14.50 6.67
N MET A 33 -7.98 15.65 6.30
CA MET A 33 -9.29 15.69 5.64
C MET A 33 -9.22 15.22 4.17
N ARG A 34 -8.04 15.21 3.53
CA ARG A 34 -7.88 14.80 2.12
C ARG A 34 -7.89 13.28 1.93
N ALA A 35 -7.42 12.50 2.90
CA ALA A 35 -7.48 11.03 2.84
C ALA A 35 -8.92 10.51 3.04
N GLU A 36 -9.72 11.14 3.90
CA GLU A 36 -11.16 10.83 4.03
C GLU A 36 -11.96 11.22 2.77
N ILE A 37 -11.57 12.28 2.06
CA ILE A 37 -12.23 12.71 0.82
C ILE A 37 -12.04 11.70 -0.30
N VAL A 38 -10.90 11.00 -0.41
CA VAL A 38 -10.70 9.92 -1.40
C VAL A 38 -11.67 8.76 -1.12
N PHE A 39 -11.87 8.41 0.15
CA PHE A 39 -12.82 7.37 0.57
C PHE A 39 -14.28 7.80 0.33
N LEU A 40 -14.61 9.08 0.56
CA LEU A 40 -15.96 9.63 0.40
C LEU A 40 -16.34 9.91 -1.07
N HIS A 41 -15.42 10.41 -1.90
CA HIS A 41 -15.67 10.64 -3.34
C HIS A 41 -15.83 9.32 -4.11
N ALA A 42 -15.09 8.27 -3.73
CA ALA A 42 -15.29 6.92 -4.27
C ALA A 42 -16.67 6.36 -3.88
N PHE A 43 -17.16 6.67 -2.67
CA PHE A 43 -18.48 6.26 -2.18
C PHE A 43 -19.63 7.00 -2.91
N GLU A 44 -19.48 8.30 -3.18
CA GLU A 44 -20.53 9.13 -3.81
C GLU A 44 -20.79 8.72 -5.29
N LYS A 45 -19.75 8.30 -6.03
CA LYS A 45 -19.87 7.81 -7.41
C LYS A 45 -20.54 6.44 -7.53
N VAL A 46 -20.44 5.58 -6.50
CA VAL A 46 -21.02 4.22 -6.50
C VAL A 46 -22.50 4.22 -6.10
N PHE A 47 -22.93 5.14 -5.22
CA PHE A 47 -24.27 5.07 -4.61
C PHE A 47 -25.28 6.17 -5.04
N ARG A 48 -24.91 7.14 -5.91
CA ARG A 48 -25.79 8.19 -6.46
C ARG A 48 -26.76 8.82 -5.42
N LEU A 49 -26.25 9.35 -4.31
CA LEU A 49 -27.04 10.15 -3.36
C LEU A 49 -26.36 11.50 -3.13
N PRO A 50 -27.03 12.65 -3.39
CA PRO A 50 -26.44 13.95 -3.17
C PRO A 50 -26.61 14.40 -1.72
N LEU A 51 -25.51 14.66 -1.00
CA LEU A 51 -25.53 15.34 0.29
C LEU A 51 -24.98 16.76 0.13
N ARG A 52 -25.85 17.69 -0.30
CA ARG A 52 -25.66 19.12 -0.01
C ARG A 52 -26.72 19.56 0.98
N CYS A 53 -26.28 19.74 2.22
CA CYS A 53 -26.77 20.64 3.27
C CYS A 53 -26.50 19.98 4.62
N LEU A 54 -25.47 20.43 5.34
CA LEU A 54 -25.40 20.48 6.81
C LEU A 54 -23.99 20.97 7.22
N ALA A 55 -23.70 22.22 6.87
CA ALA A 55 -22.74 23.01 7.62
C ALA A 55 -23.55 24.11 8.30
N THR A 56 -23.53 24.11 9.65
CA THR A 56 -24.13 25.04 10.63
C THR A 56 -25.29 24.46 11.45
N ALA A 57 -24.96 23.91 12.62
CA ALA A 57 -25.69 24.06 13.89
C ALA A 57 -25.16 23.02 14.90
N GLY A 58 -24.43 23.49 15.91
CA GLY A 58 -24.14 22.69 17.09
C GLY A 58 -25.40 22.51 17.93
N ASN A 59 -25.93 21.28 18.03
CA ASN A 59 -26.66 20.83 19.22
C ASN A 59 -26.91 19.31 19.21
N SER A 60 -26.61 18.68 20.33
CA SER A 60 -26.63 17.22 20.57
C SER A 60 -28.02 16.57 20.69
N LYS A 61 -29.07 17.19 20.15
CA LYS A 61 -30.45 16.62 20.13
C LYS A 61 -31.00 16.28 18.74
N VAL A 62 -30.30 16.60 17.64
CA VAL A 62 -30.76 16.28 16.27
C VAL A 62 -30.30 14.89 15.78
N LYS A 63 -29.24 14.31 16.38
CA LYS A 63 -28.76 12.96 16.04
C LYS A 63 -29.74 11.83 16.39
N MET A 64 -30.65 12.06 17.34
CA MET A 64 -31.53 11.00 17.87
C MET A 64 -32.93 10.95 17.20
N THR A 65 -33.29 11.97 16.40
CA THR A 65 -34.58 12.00 15.67
C THR A 65 -34.44 11.49 14.23
N VAL A 66 -33.24 11.57 13.63
CA VAL A 66 -32.99 11.06 12.26
C VAL A 66 -32.80 9.54 12.22
N MET A 67 -32.41 8.90 13.33
CA MET A 67 -32.31 7.43 13.41
C MET A 67 -33.64 6.70 13.70
N ASN A 68 -34.73 7.41 14.01
CA ASN A 68 -36.05 6.79 14.24
C ASN A 68 -37.03 6.93 13.07
N HIS A 69 -36.67 7.63 11.98
CA HIS A 69 -37.48 7.68 10.75
C HIS A 69 -36.98 6.82 9.59
N LEU A 70 -35.90 6.05 9.78
CA LEU A 70 -35.40 5.04 8.83
C LEU A 70 -35.73 3.59 9.25
N ARG A 71 -36.71 3.42 10.15
CA ARG A 71 -37.27 2.12 10.54
C ARG A 71 -38.74 1.93 10.13
N GLY A 72 -39.26 2.81 9.26
CA GLY A 72 -40.70 2.90 8.98
C GLY A 72 -41.09 3.00 7.50
N ILE A 73 -40.23 2.59 6.56
CA ILE A 73 -40.61 2.46 5.14
C ILE A 73 -39.96 1.21 4.56
N LEU A 74 -40.62 0.06 4.76
CA LEU A 74 -40.57 -1.14 3.91
C LEU A 74 -41.65 -2.12 4.44
N GLN A 75 -42.92 -1.69 4.36
CA GLN A 75 -44.07 -2.59 4.42
C GLN A 75 -45.11 -2.13 3.37
N ALA A 76 -45.54 -3.10 2.53
CA ALA A 76 -46.60 -3.12 1.50
C ALA A 76 -46.04 -3.32 0.06
N SER A 77 -45.83 -4.55 -0.47
CA SER A 77 -46.78 -5.61 -0.95
C SER A 77 -47.30 -5.36 -2.40
N PRO A 78 -47.77 -6.34 -3.24
CA PRO A 78 -47.59 -7.82 -3.33
C PRO A 78 -47.34 -8.38 -4.77
N ARG A 79 -47.11 -9.72 -4.85
CA ARG A 79 -47.61 -10.73 -5.85
C ARG A 79 -46.57 -11.62 -6.56
N THR A 80 -46.33 -12.78 -5.93
CA THR A 80 -46.47 -14.17 -6.44
C THR A 80 -46.25 -14.50 -7.93
N LEU A 81 -45.37 -15.48 -8.19
CA LEU A 81 -45.77 -16.77 -8.78
C LEU A 81 -44.70 -17.87 -8.60
N LEU A 82 -45.20 -19.05 -8.23
CA LEU A 82 -44.50 -20.30 -7.97
C LEU A 82 -43.81 -20.88 -9.21
N TRP A 83 -42.70 -21.61 -9.05
CA TRP A 83 -42.54 -22.97 -9.59
C TRP A 83 -41.60 -23.83 -8.72
N ARG A 84 -41.95 -25.11 -8.64
CA ARG A 84 -41.48 -26.14 -7.71
C ARG A 84 -40.08 -26.70 -8.01
N ARG A 85 -39.36 -26.99 -6.91
CA ARG A 85 -38.61 -28.22 -6.55
C ARG A 85 -38.36 -29.28 -7.65
N SER A 86 -37.08 -29.67 -7.87
CA SER A 86 -36.52 -30.98 -7.45
C SER A 86 -35.17 -31.36 -8.13
N GLN A 87 -34.25 -31.89 -7.30
CA GLN A 87 -33.25 -32.97 -7.53
C GLN A 87 -31.75 -32.71 -7.90
N VAL A 88 -30.90 -33.00 -6.89
CA VAL A 88 -29.65 -33.82 -6.83
C VAL A 88 -28.33 -33.27 -7.42
N PRO A 89 -27.18 -33.36 -6.69
CA PRO A 89 -25.95 -32.63 -7.00
C PRO A 89 -25.00 -33.41 -7.93
N ARG A 90 -24.35 -32.71 -8.87
CA ARG A 90 -23.16 -33.22 -9.56
C ARG A 90 -21.92 -32.88 -8.73
N SER A 91 -21.24 -33.92 -8.27
CA SER A 91 -19.89 -33.88 -7.72
C SER A 91 -18.92 -33.23 -8.71
N MET A 92 -18.44 -32.04 -8.39
CA MET A 92 -17.28 -31.44 -9.06
C MET A 92 -16.00 -31.90 -8.34
N PRO A 93 -14.94 -32.28 -9.06
CA PRO A 93 -13.71 -32.75 -8.45
C PRO A 93 -13.03 -31.59 -7.72
N VAL A 94 -12.80 -31.76 -6.43
CA VAL A 94 -12.01 -30.84 -5.61
C VAL A 94 -10.59 -30.83 -6.18
N ARG A 95 -10.21 -29.73 -6.84
CA ARG A 95 -8.81 -29.49 -7.20
C ARG A 95 -8.01 -29.32 -5.92
N SER A 96 -6.91 -30.05 -5.84
CA SER A 96 -5.91 -30.01 -4.77
C SER A 96 -5.61 -28.57 -4.36
N CYS A 97 -6.11 -28.17 -3.19
CA CYS A 97 -5.73 -26.94 -2.50
C CYS A 97 -4.21 -26.99 -2.27
N SER A 98 -3.49 -25.95 -2.66
CA SER A 98 -2.08 -25.85 -2.29
C SER A 98 -1.98 -25.87 -0.76
N LEU A 99 -1.08 -26.69 -0.21
CA LEU A 99 -0.93 -26.85 1.23
C LEU A 99 -0.74 -25.51 1.96
N TYR A 100 -0.19 -24.49 1.28
CA TYR A 100 0.04 -23.15 1.84
C TYR A 100 -1.24 -22.31 2.02
N THR A 101 -2.14 -22.30 1.02
CA THR A 101 -3.46 -21.66 1.14
C THR A 101 -4.29 -22.29 2.26
N CYS A 102 -4.09 -23.59 2.52
CA CYS A 102 -4.76 -24.29 3.61
C CYS A 102 -4.15 -23.96 4.99
N THR A 103 -2.82 -23.85 5.10
CA THR A 103 -2.16 -23.47 6.35
C THR A 103 -2.47 -22.03 6.76
N PHE A 104 -2.60 -21.09 5.81
CA PHE A 104 -2.98 -19.70 6.09
C PHE A 104 -4.42 -19.61 6.63
N ARG A 105 -5.37 -20.32 6.00
CA ARG A 105 -6.77 -20.39 6.48
C ARG A 105 -6.90 -20.90 7.92
N THR A 106 -5.94 -21.69 8.40
CA THR A 106 -6.02 -22.33 9.72
C THR A 106 -5.29 -21.61 10.85
N ARG A 107 -4.46 -20.56 10.60
CA ARG A 107 -3.54 -20.06 11.64
C ARG A 107 -3.59 -18.58 12.03
N ASN A 108 -4.35 -17.70 11.38
CA ASN A 108 -4.60 -16.36 11.91
C ASN A 108 -6.03 -15.91 11.58
N ARG A 109 -6.90 -15.88 12.60
CA ARG A 109 -8.30 -15.45 12.48
C ARG A 109 -8.48 -13.93 12.59
N ALA A 110 -7.40 -13.20 12.91
CA ALA A 110 -7.41 -11.75 12.97
C ALA A 110 -6.77 -11.21 11.69
N LEU A 111 -7.60 -10.87 10.72
CA LEU A 111 -7.16 -10.04 9.60
C LEU A 111 -6.84 -8.63 10.14
N PRO A 112 -5.95 -7.83 9.50
CA PRO A 112 -5.75 -6.45 9.93
C PRO A 112 -7.10 -5.69 9.90
N PRO A 113 -7.33 -4.68 10.76
CA PRO A 113 -8.67 -4.07 10.95
C PRO A 113 -9.36 -3.61 9.67
N LEU A 114 -8.59 -3.22 8.65
CA LEU A 114 -9.08 -2.81 7.33
C LEU A 114 -9.82 -3.93 6.58
N TRP A 115 -9.51 -5.18 6.88
CA TRP A 115 -10.03 -6.39 6.23
C TRP A 115 -11.21 -7.01 7.00
N GLU A 116 -11.52 -6.55 8.21
CA GLU A 116 -12.60 -7.11 9.04
C GLU A 116 -14.01 -6.76 8.50
N ASN A 117 -14.13 -5.70 7.70
CA ASN A 117 -15.43 -5.13 7.26
C ASN A 117 -15.62 -5.04 5.75
N LEU A 118 -14.71 -5.55 4.93
CA LEU A 118 -14.87 -5.60 3.47
C LEU A 118 -15.33 -7.00 3.07
N ASP A 119 -16.30 -7.12 2.17
CA ASP A 119 -16.62 -8.39 1.53
C ASP A 119 -15.37 -8.85 0.74
N LEU A 120 -14.51 -9.63 1.39
CA LEU A 120 -13.17 -10.04 0.93
C LEU A 120 -13.19 -11.11 -0.16
N VAL A 121 -14.15 -11.03 -1.07
CA VAL A 121 -14.01 -11.67 -2.38
C VAL A 121 -13.58 -10.56 -3.34
N PRO A 122 -12.29 -10.42 -3.64
CA PRO A 122 -11.85 -9.53 -4.70
C PRO A 122 -12.68 -9.79 -5.96
N ALA A 123 -13.49 -8.81 -6.35
CA ALA A 123 -14.10 -8.76 -7.65
C ALA A 123 -13.04 -8.18 -8.60
N GLY A 124 -12.42 -9.03 -9.41
CA GLY A 124 -11.42 -8.58 -10.38
C GLY A 124 -10.55 -9.72 -10.90
N ASP A 125 -10.21 -9.65 -12.19
CA ASP A 125 -9.44 -10.69 -12.89
C ASP A 125 -7.91 -10.45 -12.79
N ARG A 126 -7.50 -9.30 -12.24
CA ARG A 126 -6.12 -8.81 -12.18
C ARG A 126 -5.71 -8.37 -10.78
N GLN A 127 -6.21 -9.03 -9.74
CA GLN A 127 -5.87 -8.69 -8.36
C GLN A 127 -4.44 -9.08 -7.96
N SER A 128 -3.85 -8.31 -7.05
CA SER A 128 -2.51 -8.49 -6.49
C SER A 128 -2.58 -8.72 -4.97
N PRO A 129 -1.57 -9.31 -4.31
CA PRO A 129 -0.32 -9.84 -4.86
C PRO A 129 -0.50 -11.21 -5.52
N ILE A 130 0.52 -11.70 -6.22
CA ILE A 130 0.53 -13.04 -6.82
C ILE A 130 1.77 -13.83 -6.41
N ASN A 131 1.72 -15.15 -6.58
CA ASN A 131 2.91 -16.00 -6.54
C ASN A 131 3.58 -15.98 -7.92
N ILE A 132 4.81 -15.47 -7.97
CA ILE A 132 5.65 -15.47 -9.16
C ILE A 132 6.33 -16.84 -9.26
N ARG A 133 5.92 -17.63 -10.24
CA ARG A 133 6.66 -18.84 -10.63
C ARG A 133 7.68 -18.45 -11.66
N TRP A 134 8.95 -18.32 -11.25
CA TRP A 134 9.95 -17.70 -12.13
C TRP A 134 10.12 -18.49 -13.43
N ARG A 135 10.04 -19.83 -13.39
CA ARG A 135 10.13 -20.70 -14.58
C ARG A 135 8.99 -20.51 -15.57
N ASP A 136 7.83 -20.10 -15.09
CA ASP A 136 6.64 -19.85 -15.91
C ASP A 136 6.62 -18.40 -16.43
N SER A 137 7.54 -17.54 -15.97
CA SER A 137 7.64 -16.18 -16.48
C SER A 137 8.26 -16.13 -17.88
N VAL A 138 7.69 -15.29 -18.73
CA VAL A 138 8.07 -15.17 -20.13
C VAL A 138 9.13 -14.10 -20.27
N TYR A 139 10.33 -14.48 -20.71
CA TYR A 139 11.37 -13.50 -21.04
C TYR A 139 10.90 -12.62 -22.20
N ASP A 140 10.85 -11.31 -21.95
CA ASP A 140 10.48 -10.31 -22.94
C ASP A 140 11.69 -9.43 -23.25
N PRO A 141 12.38 -9.63 -24.39
CA PRO A 141 13.53 -8.82 -24.79
C PRO A 141 13.16 -7.38 -25.14
N GLY A 142 11.87 -7.06 -25.30
CA GLY A 142 11.37 -5.70 -25.53
C GLY A 142 11.27 -4.87 -24.25
N LEU A 143 11.41 -5.48 -23.07
CA LEU A 143 11.49 -4.76 -21.81
C LEU A 143 12.80 -3.96 -21.76
N LYS A 144 12.66 -2.63 -21.82
CA LYS A 144 13.78 -1.69 -21.69
C LYS A 144 14.36 -1.75 -20.27
N PRO A 145 15.59 -1.27 -20.04
CA PRO A 145 16.05 -0.98 -18.67
C PRO A 145 15.06 -0.04 -17.96
N LEU A 146 14.88 -0.25 -16.66
CA LEU A 146 14.13 0.67 -15.81
C LEU A 146 15.08 1.76 -15.33
N THR A 147 14.80 3.01 -15.70
CA THR A 147 15.52 4.18 -15.19
C THR A 147 14.79 4.71 -13.97
N ILE A 148 15.55 4.97 -12.91
CA ILE A 148 15.05 5.49 -11.64
C ILE A 148 15.82 6.78 -11.36
N SER A 149 15.10 7.90 -11.20
CA SER A 149 15.68 9.20 -10.88
C SER A 149 14.87 9.82 -9.76
N TYR A 150 15.45 9.89 -8.57
CA TYR A 150 14.80 10.48 -7.39
C TYR A 150 15.62 11.66 -6.90
N ASP A 151 14.96 12.81 -6.71
CA ASP A 151 15.51 13.97 -6.02
C ASP A 151 15.24 13.80 -4.52
N PRO A 152 16.26 13.60 -3.67
CA PRO A 152 16.07 13.41 -2.24
C PRO A 152 15.36 14.58 -1.56
N ALA A 153 15.43 15.78 -2.14
CA ALA A 153 14.77 16.98 -1.63
C ALA A 153 13.24 16.97 -1.83
N THR A 154 12.68 16.05 -2.63
CA THR A 154 11.22 15.91 -2.74
C THR A 154 10.62 15.12 -1.59
N CYS A 155 11.42 14.49 -0.72
CA CYS A 155 10.91 13.80 0.47
C CYS A 155 10.30 14.81 1.45
N LEU A 156 9.08 14.53 1.90
CA LEU A 156 8.30 15.42 2.76
C LEU A 156 8.32 14.93 4.21
N HIS A 157 7.50 13.94 4.50
CA HIS A 157 7.23 13.48 5.86
C HIS A 157 7.04 11.97 5.87
N ILE A 158 7.19 11.39 7.05
CA ILE A 158 6.85 10.02 7.37
C ILE A 158 5.68 10.02 8.35
N TRP A 159 4.69 9.17 8.12
CA TRP A 159 3.53 9.09 9.00
C TRP A 159 3.00 7.67 9.13
N ASN A 160 2.46 7.35 10.30
CA ASN A 160 1.81 6.08 10.59
C ASN A 160 0.31 6.23 10.39
N ASN A 161 -0.26 5.56 9.39
CA ASN A 161 -1.68 5.66 9.05
C ASN A 161 -2.55 4.59 9.74
N GLY A 162 -1.98 3.80 10.64
CA GLY A 162 -2.64 2.69 11.32
C GLY A 162 -2.72 1.39 10.51
N TYR A 163 -2.16 1.36 9.30
CA TYR A 163 -2.05 0.16 8.45
C TYR A 163 -0.60 -0.16 8.10
N SER A 164 0.15 0.87 7.72
CA SER A 164 1.60 0.90 7.54
C SER A 164 2.11 2.26 8.05
N PHE A 165 3.40 2.50 7.95
CA PHE A 165 3.88 3.87 7.74
C PHE A 165 4.07 4.15 6.25
N LEU A 166 4.00 5.43 5.88
CA LEU A 166 4.26 5.92 4.54
C LEU A 166 5.29 7.03 4.61
N VAL A 167 6.18 7.07 3.61
CA VAL A 167 7.03 8.24 3.34
C VAL A 167 6.52 8.90 2.07
N GLU A 168 6.08 10.15 2.18
CA GLU A 168 5.47 10.90 1.09
C GLU A 168 6.46 11.84 0.40
N PHE A 169 6.25 12.03 -0.91
CA PHE A 169 7.10 12.84 -1.76
C PHE A 169 6.27 13.90 -2.50
N GLU A 170 6.88 15.06 -2.73
CA GLU A 170 6.35 16.11 -3.59
C GLU A 170 6.31 15.63 -5.04
N ASP A 171 5.12 15.66 -5.64
CA ASP A 171 4.81 15.07 -6.94
C ASP A 171 4.20 16.06 -7.95
N SER A 172 4.28 17.37 -7.68
CA SER A 172 3.87 18.41 -8.63
C SER A 172 4.78 18.53 -9.86
N THR A 173 6.00 18.00 -9.80
CA THR A 173 7.01 18.07 -10.88
C THR A 173 7.71 16.73 -11.12
N ASP A 174 8.38 16.59 -12.27
CA ASP A 174 9.07 15.36 -12.70
C ASP A 174 10.45 15.18 -12.05
N LYS A 175 10.64 15.64 -10.81
CA LYS A 175 11.92 15.54 -10.10
C LYS A 175 12.24 14.13 -9.61
N SER A 176 11.21 13.40 -9.19
CA SER A 176 11.31 12.04 -8.67
C SER A 176 10.42 11.12 -9.50
N VAL A 177 11.00 10.43 -10.48
CA VAL A 177 10.29 9.67 -11.50
C VAL A 177 10.96 8.33 -11.81
N ILE A 178 10.16 7.43 -12.38
CA ILE A 178 10.62 6.22 -13.06
C ILE A 178 10.19 6.24 -14.51
N GLU A 179 11.00 5.65 -15.38
CA GLU A 179 10.73 5.54 -16.81
C GLU A 179 11.36 4.28 -17.41
N GLY A 180 10.98 3.94 -18.64
CA GLY A 180 11.44 2.72 -19.30
C GLY A 180 10.77 1.47 -18.72
N GLY A 181 11.48 0.35 -18.75
CA GLY A 181 10.89 -0.92 -18.38
C GLY A 181 9.62 -1.27 -19.19
N PRO A 182 8.51 -1.65 -18.52
CA PRO A 182 7.21 -1.89 -19.16
C PRO A 182 6.36 -0.62 -19.35
N LEU A 183 6.87 0.57 -19.00
CA LEU A 183 6.10 1.80 -18.91
C LEU A 183 6.14 2.59 -20.24
N GLU A 184 5.00 3.16 -20.62
CA GLU A 184 4.87 4.00 -21.82
C GLU A 184 5.31 5.46 -21.56
N HIS A 185 5.11 5.93 -20.34
CA HIS A 185 5.40 7.30 -19.89
C HIS A 185 6.27 7.27 -18.63
N ASN A 186 6.74 8.44 -18.20
CA ASN A 186 7.33 8.60 -16.89
C ASN A 186 6.23 8.63 -15.81
N TYR A 187 6.53 8.07 -14.64
CA TYR A 187 5.62 8.02 -13.50
C TYR A 187 6.27 8.69 -12.31
N ARG A 188 5.56 9.64 -11.67
CA ARG A 188 6.05 10.39 -10.52
C ARG A 188 5.92 9.58 -9.25
N LEU A 189 6.96 9.55 -8.44
CA LEU A 189 6.94 8.93 -7.11
C LEU A 189 5.98 9.70 -6.21
N LYS A 190 4.97 9.01 -5.68
CA LYS A 190 4.04 9.57 -4.71
C LYS A 190 4.49 9.30 -3.28
N GLN A 191 4.79 8.05 -3.02
CA GLN A 191 5.13 7.54 -1.69
C GLN A 191 5.83 6.20 -1.79
N PHE A 192 6.47 5.79 -0.69
CA PHE A 192 6.74 4.38 -0.46
C PHE A 192 6.25 3.92 0.91
N HIS A 193 6.02 2.61 1.04
CA HIS A 193 5.62 1.95 2.28
C HIS A 193 6.09 0.50 2.30
N PHE A 194 5.89 -0.19 3.43
CA PHE A 194 6.30 -1.58 3.59
C PHE A 194 5.16 -2.45 4.08
N HIS A 195 5.25 -3.73 3.73
CA HIS A 195 4.50 -4.81 4.33
C HIS A 195 5.47 -5.74 5.05
N TRP A 196 5.13 -6.20 6.26
CA TRP A 196 5.99 -7.06 7.07
C TRP A 196 5.18 -8.02 7.96
N GLY A 197 5.84 -9.10 8.35
CA GLY A 197 5.25 -10.12 9.21
C GLY A 197 5.64 -9.96 10.67
N ALA A 198 4.89 -10.65 11.52
CA ALA A 198 5.19 -10.78 12.95
C ALA A 198 6.49 -11.56 13.21
N ILE A 199 6.96 -12.36 12.25
CA ILE A 199 8.17 -13.19 12.37
C ILE A 199 9.01 -13.15 11.09
N ASP A 200 10.26 -13.62 11.17
CA ASP A 200 11.23 -13.55 10.06
C ASP A 200 10.89 -14.45 8.85
N ALA A 201 9.97 -15.41 9.02
CA ALA A 201 9.64 -16.39 7.99
C ALA A 201 8.67 -15.88 6.91
N TRP A 202 7.95 -14.78 7.16
CA TRP A 202 6.94 -14.23 6.25
C TRP A 202 6.73 -12.74 6.48
N GLY A 203 6.02 -12.09 5.55
CA GLY A 203 5.69 -10.67 5.62
C GLY A 203 5.56 -9.98 4.28
N SER A 204 6.22 -10.51 3.25
CA SER A 204 6.01 -10.08 1.87
C SER A 204 4.60 -10.42 1.39
N GLU A 205 4.08 -9.57 0.51
CA GLU A 205 2.79 -9.78 -0.14
C GLU A 205 2.96 -10.74 -1.31
N HIS A 206 3.93 -10.45 -2.19
CA HIS A 206 4.33 -11.35 -3.27
C HIS A 206 5.16 -12.50 -2.72
N THR A 207 5.18 -13.58 -3.49
CA THR A 207 6.06 -14.73 -3.25
C THR A 207 6.76 -15.12 -4.54
N VAL A 208 7.92 -15.76 -4.43
CA VAL A 208 8.62 -16.35 -5.57
C VAL A 208 8.73 -17.85 -5.33
N ASP A 209 8.17 -18.67 -6.21
CA ASP A 209 8.02 -20.12 -6.01
C ASP A 209 7.44 -20.48 -4.63
N SER A 210 6.42 -19.73 -4.20
CA SER A 210 5.76 -19.86 -2.89
C SER A 210 6.67 -19.61 -1.68
N LYS A 211 7.87 -19.05 -1.90
CA LYS A 211 8.73 -18.56 -0.82
C LYS A 211 8.37 -17.12 -0.48
N CYS A 212 8.13 -16.90 0.81
CA CYS A 212 7.91 -15.58 1.40
C CYS A 212 9.24 -14.94 1.83
N TYR A 213 9.20 -13.62 1.96
CA TYR A 213 10.25 -12.81 2.58
C TYR A 213 9.71 -12.15 3.86
N PRO A 214 10.56 -11.79 4.83
CA PRO A 214 10.14 -11.12 6.06
C PRO A 214 9.40 -9.78 5.85
N ALA A 215 9.69 -9.09 4.76
CA ALA A 215 9.04 -7.84 4.39
C ALA A 215 9.14 -7.56 2.88
N GLU A 216 8.33 -6.63 2.40
CA GLU A 216 8.30 -6.14 1.03
C GLU A 216 8.07 -4.63 1.02
N LEU A 217 8.94 -3.90 0.32
CA LEU A 217 8.84 -2.46 0.06
C LEU A 217 8.06 -2.22 -1.22
N HIS A 218 7.12 -1.27 -1.19
CA HIS A 218 6.41 -0.76 -2.37
C HIS A 218 6.71 0.71 -2.57
N LEU A 219 7.29 1.06 -3.72
CA LEU A 219 7.42 2.44 -4.18
C LEU A 219 6.33 2.72 -5.21
N VAL A 220 5.39 3.59 -4.85
CA VAL A 220 4.18 3.86 -5.62
C VAL A 220 4.35 5.10 -6.47
N HIS A 221 4.14 4.95 -7.77
CA HIS A 221 4.25 6.01 -8.75
C HIS A 221 2.95 6.15 -9.54
N TRP A 222 2.70 7.33 -10.10
CA TRP A 222 1.51 7.61 -10.89
C TRP A 222 1.82 8.35 -12.19
N ASN A 223 0.98 8.11 -13.20
CA ASN A 223 1.13 8.64 -14.54
C ASN A 223 0.56 10.06 -14.65
N ALA A 224 1.38 11.04 -14.25
CA ALA A 224 1.02 12.46 -14.34
C ALA A 224 0.99 13.00 -15.79
N VAL A 225 1.47 12.22 -16.77
CA VAL A 225 1.35 12.58 -18.19
C VAL A 225 -0.08 12.36 -18.70
N LYS A 226 -0.72 11.28 -18.26
CA LYS A 226 -2.07 10.88 -18.70
C LYS A 226 -3.18 11.38 -17.80
N PHE A 227 -2.93 11.53 -16.50
CA PHE A 227 -3.96 11.86 -15.51
C PHE A 227 -3.64 13.17 -14.81
N GLY A 228 -4.69 13.95 -14.47
CA GLY A 228 -4.54 15.23 -13.78
C GLY A 228 -4.33 15.11 -12.28
N SER A 229 -4.58 13.94 -11.70
CA SER A 229 -4.45 13.68 -10.26
C SER A 229 -4.04 12.23 -9.99
N PHE A 230 -3.45 12.01 -8.80
CA PHE A 230 -3.16 10.66 -8.32
C PHE A 230 -4.44 9.83 -8.15
N GLU A 231 -5.51 10.46 -7.66
CA GLU A 231 -6.80 9.83 -7.40
C GLU A 231 -7.44 9.30 -8.68
N ASP A 232 -7.40 10.08 -9.77
CA ASP A 232 -7.90 9.64 -11.07
C ASP A 232 -7.03 8.52 -11.64
N ALA A 233 -5.71 8.65 -11.53
CA ALA A 233 -4.77 7.61 -11.96
C ALA A 233 -4.99 6.30 -11.20
N ALA A 234 -5.27 6.35 -9.90
CA ALA A 234 -5.47 5.17 -9.07
C ALA A 234 -6.72 4.36 -9.43
N LEU A 235 -7.65 4.92 -10.22
CA LEU A 235 -8.87 4.26 -10.65
C LEU A 235 -8.79 3.70 -12.07
N GLU A 236 -7.74 4.04 -12.83
CA GLU A 236 -7.67 3.81 -14.26
C GLU A 236 -6.50 2.87 -14.63
N GLU A 237 -6.70 2.08 -15.69
CA GLU A 237 -5.67 1.15 -16.16
C GLU A 237 -4.41 1.90 -16.61
N ASN A 238 -3.25 1.35 -16.21
CA ASN A 238 -1.93 1.96 -16.38
C ASN A 238 -1.78 3.33 -15.69
N GLY A 239 -2.65 3.67 -14.73
CA GLY A 239 -2.51 4.91 -13.96
C GLY A 239 -1.41 4.85 -12.93
N LEU A 240 -1.12 3.67 -12.37
CA LEU A 240 -0.08 3.48 -11.37
C LEU A 240 1.03 2.55 -11.84
N ALA A 241 2.23 2.76 -11.31
CA ALA A 241 3.35 1.84 -11.42
C ALA A 241 3.96 1.63 -10.03
N VAL A 242 4.11 0.38 -9.61
CA VAL A 242 4.64 0.05 -8.28
C VAL A 242 5.89 -0.81 -8.42
N ILE A 243 7.00 -0.31 -7.86
CA ILE A 243 8.22 -1.11 -7.70
C ILE A 243 8.11 -1.88 -6.39
N GLY A 244 8.14 -3.21 -6.47
CA GLY A 244 8.20 -4.10 -5.33
C GLY A 244 9.63 -4.58 -5.08
N VAL A 245 10.12 -4.45 -3.84
CA VAL A 245 11.45 -4.93 -3.43
C VAL A 245 11.29 -5.83 -2.21
N PHE A 246 11.75 -7.07 -2.32
CA PHE A 246 11.77 -7.99 -1.19
C PHE A 246 12.89 -7.63 -0.20
N LEU A 247 12.64 -7.79 1.10
CA LEU A 247 13.64 -7.67 2.15
C LEU A 247 13.94 -9.06 2.70
N LYS A 248 15.21 -9.45 2.74
CA LYS A 248 15.65 -10.69 3.41
C LYS A 248 16.58 -10.36 4.57
N LEU A 249 16.61 -11.23 5.58
CA LEU A 249 17.62 -11.13 6.63
C LEU A 249 19.02 -11.36 6.06
N GLY A 250 19.96 -10.52 6.46
CA GLY A 250 21.34 -10.57 6.04
C GLY A 250 22.15 -9.46 6.70
N LYS A 251 22.98 -8.79 5.90
CA LYS A 251 23.78 -7.66 6.37
C LYS A 251 22.92 -6.46 6.76
N HIS A 252 23.37 -5.73 7.78
CA HIS A 252 22.84 -4.43 8.17
C HIS A 252 22.80 -3.45 6.99
N HIS A 253 21.64 -2.83 6.76
CA HIS A 253 21.42 -1.90 5.65
C HIS A 253 21.64 -0.46 6.11
N LYS A 254 22.87 0.06 5.90
CA LYS A 254 23.27 1.38 6.41
C LYS A 254 22.30 2.51 6.03
N GLU A 255 21.89 2.56 4.78
CA GLU A 255 21.02 3.64 4.28
C GLU A 255 19.58 3.56 4.81
N LEU A 256 19.14 2.36 5.25
CA LEU A 256 17.82 2.18 5.84
C LEU A 256 17.80 2.70 7.28
N GLN A 257 18.97 2.83 7.92
CA GLN A 257 19.05 3.17 9.33
C GLN A 257 18.42 4.53 9.65
N LYS A 258 18.54 5.51 8.75
CA LYS A 258 17.89 6.80 8.90
C LYS A 258 16.37 6.67 9.07
N LEU A 259 15.74 5.78 8.29
CA LEU A 259 14.31 5.49 8.39
C LEU A 259 14.01 4.80 9.72
N VAL A 260 14.79 3.77 10.06
CA VAL A 260 14.65 2.98 11.29
C VAL A 260 14.73 3.85 12.54
N ASP A 261 15.67 4.79 12.59
CA ASP A 261 15.85 5.73 13.70
C ASP A 261 14.67 6.69 13.88
N THR A 262 13.85 6.89 12.83
CA THR A 262 12.68 7.77 12.86
C THR A 262 11.40 7.03 13.27
N LEU A 263 11.36 5.70 13.14
CA LEU A 263 10.17 4.89 13.47
C LEU A 263 9.64 5.09 14.90
N PRO A 264 10.48 5.26 15.95
CA PRO A 264 10.00 5.55 17.29
C PRO A 264 9.15 6.82 17.38
N SER A 265 9.44 7.84 16.56
CA SER A 265 8.68 9.10 16.53
C SER A 265 7.31 8.97 15.87
N ILE A 266 7.08 7.89 15.12
CA ILE A 266 5.77 7.57 14.53
C ILE A 266 5.17 6.26 15.06
N LYS A 267 5.50 5.91 16.31
CA LYS A 267 5.08 4.64 16.92
C LYS A 267 3.57 4.43 16.88
N HIS A 268 2.78 5.47 17.12
CA HIS A 268 1.33 5.38 17.22
C HIS A 268 0.63 5.76 15.93
N LYS A 269 -0.58 5.22 15.69
CA LYS A 269 -1.42 5.63 14.57
C LYS A 269 -1.68 7.15 14.60
N ASP A 270 -1.74 7.74 13.41
CA ASP A 270 -2.02 9.15 13.11
C ASP A 270 -0.90 10.12 13.55
N THR A 271 0.28 9.60 13.87
CA THR A 271 1.49 10.40 14.10
C THR A 271 2.23 10.67 12.79
N LEU A 272 2.77 11.88 12.66
CA LEU A 272 3.45 12.37 11.47
C LEU A 272 4.65 13.21 11.88
N VAL A 273 5.79 13.01 11.22
CA VAL A 273 7.00 13.81 11.41
C VAL A 273 7.65 14.15 10.07
N GLU A 274 8.24 15.33 9.97
CA GLU A 274 9.08 15.68 8.82
C GLU A 274 10.29 14.73 8.75
N PHE A 275 10.58 14.17 7.58
CA PHE A 275 11.65 13.19 7.42
C PHE A 275 12.93 13.81 6.83
N GLY A 276 12.81 15.03 6.29
CA GLY A 276 13.87 15.72 5.57
C GLY A 276 14.28 14.96 4.30
N SER A 277 15.47 15.28 3.79
CA SER A 277 15.97 14.70 2.53
C SER A 277 16.25 13.20 2.62
N PHE A 278 15.65 12.38 1.75
CA PHE A 278 15.84 10.93 1.72
C PHE A 278 15.76 10.43 0.28
N ASP A 279 16.78 9.67 -0.15
CA ASP A 279 16.83 9.07 -1.48
C ASP A 279 16.32 7.63 -1.43
N PRO A 280 15.11 7.31 -1.95
CA PRO A 280 14.61 5.94 -1.93
C PRO A 280 15.35 4.99 -2.88
N SER A 281 16.20 5.49 -3.78
CA SER A 281 17.05 4.63 -4.62
C SER A 281 18.05 3.82 -3.79
N CYS A 282 18.39 4.29 -2.58
CA CYS A 282 19.25 3.55 -1.66
C CYS A 282 18.65 2.21 -1.20
N LEU A 283 17.34 2.02 -1.35
CA LEU A 283 16.61 0.80 -1.01
C LEU A 283 16.46 -0.16 -2.20
N MET A 284 17.13 0.12 -3.33
CA MET A 284 17.09 -0.73 -4.52
C MET A 284 18.22 -1.77 -4.50
N PRO A 285 17.96 -3.00 -4.95
CA PRO A 285 19.03 -3.96 -5.19
C PRO A 285 19.86 -3.53 -6.40
N THR A 286 21.14 -3.87 -6.40
CA THR A 286 22.07 -3.56 -7.51
C THR A 286 21.70 -4.26 -8.82
N CYS A 287 21.01 -5.39 -8.75
CA CYS A 287 20.57 -6.14 -9.92
C CYS A 287 19.44 -5.39 -10.65
N PRO A 288 19.58 -5.10 -11.96
CA PRO A 288 18.56 -4.37 -12.70
C PRO A 288 17.34 -5.25 -12.99
N ASP A 289 17.48 -6.57 -12.98
CA ASP A 289 16.44 -7.53 -13.33
C ASP A 289 15.14 -7.36 -12.54
N TYR A 290 14.02 -7.56 -13.22
CA TYR A 290 12.69 -7.52 -12.63
C TYR A 290 11.70 -8.44 -13.36
N TRP A 291 10.62 -8.77 -12.67
CA TRP A 291 9.38 -9.27 -13.26
C TRP A 291 8.36 -8.14 -13.38
N THR A 292 7.42 -8.27 -14.32
CA THR A 292 6.33 -7.31 -14.46
C THR A 292 5.03 -7.98 -14.88
N TYR A 293 3.92 -7.45 -14.38
CA TYR A 293 2.56 -7.87 -14.71
C TYR A 293 1.55 -6.75 -14.38
N SER A 294 0.39 -6.76 -15.04
CA SER A 294 -0.72 -5.86 -14.71
C SER A 294 -1.52 -6.41 -13.52
N GLY A 295 -1.69 -5.58 -12.50
CA GLY A 295 -2.25 -5.97 -11.22
C GLY A 295 -3.12 -4.90 -10.59
N SER A 296 -3.29 -5.01 -9.27
CA SER A 296 -4.08 -4.07 -8.48
C SER A 296 -3.27 -3.45 -7.36
N LEU A 297 -3.84 -2.43 -6.71
CA LEU A 297 -3.49 -2.09 -5.34
C LEU A 297 -3.75 -3.30 -4.44
N THR A 298 -2.92 -3.49 -3.42
CA THR A 298 -3.05 -4.57 -2.42
C THR A 298 -3.78 -4.11 -1.16
N THR A 299 -4.07 -2.82 -1.09
CA THR A 299 -4.95 -2.19 -0.11
C THR A 299 -6.19 -1.63 -0.80
N PRO A 300 -7.34 -1.57 -0.10
CA PRO A 300 -8.54 -0.86 -0.55
C PRO A 300 -8.21 0.50 -1.17
N PRO A 301 -8.80 0.84 -2.33
CA PRO A 301 -9.95 0.18 -2.97
C PRO A 301 -9.64 -1.04 -3.84
N LEU A 302 -8.40 -1.55 -3.86
CA LEU A 302 -8.00 -2.72 -4.67
C LEU A 302 -8.17 -2.52 -6.18
N SER A 303 -8.13 -1.28 -6.66
CA SER A 303 -8.27 -0.93 -8.07
C SER A 303 -7.22 -1.65 -8.94
N GLU A 304 -7.63 -2.17 -10.09
CA GLU A 304 -6.78 -2.84 -11.09
C GLU A 304 -6.07 -1.84 -12.01
N SER A 305 -5.37 -0.89 -11.40
CA SER A 305 -4.71 0.26 -12.05
C SER A 305 -3.18 0.17 -12.07
N VAL A 306 -2.61 -0.93 -11.53
CA VAL A 306 -1.18 -1.01 -11.21
C VAL A 306 -0.41 -1.83 -12.24
N THR A 307 0.63 -1.24 -12.82
CA THR A 307 1.72 -1.98 -13.47
C THR A 307 2.77 -2.34 -12.41
N TRP A 308 2.85 -3.62 -12.05
CA TRP A 308 3.83 -4.09 -11.08
C TRP A 308 5.20 -4.28 -11.72
N ILE A 309 6.24 -3.89 -10.99
CA ILE A 309 7.65 -4.10 -11.33
C ILE A 309 8.34 -4.69 -10.10
N ILE A 310 8.45 -6.02 -10.05
CA ILE A 310 9.02 -6.73 -8.89
C ILE A 310 10.50 -6.98 -9.12
N LYS A 311 11.37 -6.36 -8.32
CA LYS A 311 12.81 -6.55 -8.40
C LYS A 311 13.16 -8.02 -8.11
N LYS A 312 14.04 -8.58 -8.94
CA LYS A 312 14.42 -10.00 -8.86
C LYS A 312 15.17 -10.34 -7.58
N GLN A 313 16.11 -9.46 -7.20
CA GLN A 313 16.93 -9.64 -6.01
C GLN A 313 16.31 -8.91 -4.83
N PRO A 314 16.29 -9.52 -3.64
CA PRO A 314 15.96 -8.82 -2.41
C PRO A 314 17.10 -7.91 -1.97
N VAL A 315 16.78 -6.93 -1.12
CA VAL A 315 17.78 -6.22 -0.31
C VAL A 315 17.98 -6.94 1.03
N GLU A 316 19.19 -6.83 1.58
CA GLU A 316 19.52 -7.37 2.90
C GLU A 316 19.26 -6.34 3.97
N VAL A 317 18.60 -6.76 5.05
CA VAL A 317 18.44 -5.98 6.28
C VAL A 317 18.88 -6.85 7.45
N ASP A 318 19.38 -6.25 8.54
CA ASP A 318 19.61 -7.04 9.74
C ASP A 318 18.29 -7.26 10.52
N ARG A 319 18.35 -8.12 11.52
CA ARG A 319 17.19 -8.48 12.34
C ARG A 319 16.71 -7.28 13.17
N ASP A 320 17.62 -6.49 13.71
CA ASP A 320 17.27 -5.41 14.64
C ASP A 320 16.56 -4.27 13.91
N GLN A 321 16.97 -3.95 12.68
CA GLN A 321 16.28 -3.02 11.81
C GLN A 321 14.84 -3.47 11.55
N LEU A 322 14.63 -4.74 11.22
CA LEU A 322 13.27 -5.26 10.98
C LEU A 322 12.43 -5.31 12.27
N GLU A 323 13.05 -5.55 13.43
CA GLU A 323 12.34 -5.55 14.71
C GLU A 323 11.79 -4.16 15.05
N GLN A 324 12.47 -3.07 14.64
CA GLN A 324 11.93 -1.72 14.82
C GLN A 324 10.59 -1.50 14.09
N PHE A 325 10.38 -2.12 12.92
CA PHE A 325 9.10 -2.05 12.21
C PHE A 325 7.98 -2.68 13.04
N ARG A 326 8.28 -3.80 13.72
CA ARG A 326 7.34 -4.54 14.56
C ARG A 326 7.02 -3.84 15.89
N THR A 327 7.67 -2.72 16.20
CA THR A 327 7.35 -1.88 17.37
C THR A 327 6.23 -0.89 17.10
N LEU A 328 5.93 -0.60 15.83
CA LEU A 328 4.85 0.30 15.44
C LEU A 328 3.50 -0.27 15.85
N LEU A 329 2.53 0.62 16.07
CA LEU A 329 1.19 0.29 16.54
C LEU A 329 0.15 0.73 15.52
N VAL A 330 -0.91 -0.08 15.38
CA VAL A 330 -2.11 0.28 14.59
C VAL A 330 -3.10 1.14 15.38
N THR A 331 -2.84 1.34 16.67
CA THR A 331 -3.68 2.06 17.62
C THR A 331 -3.10 3.43 17.94
N SER A 332 -3.96 4.39 18.20
CA SER A 332 -3.56 5.76 18.54
C SER A 332 -2.99 5.82 19.96
N GLU A 333 -2.37 6.94 20.33
CA GLU A 333 -1.86 7.14 21.69
C GLU A 333 -3.02 7.12 22.72
N GLY A 334 -2.81 6.43 23.84
CA GLY A 334 -3.83 6.25 24.89
C GLY A 334 -4.81 5.10 24.64
N GLU A 335 -4.82 4.49 23.45
CA GLU A 335 -5.57 3.26 23.19
C GLU A 335 -4.79 2.01 23.65
N LYS A 336 -5.49 0.87 23.77
CA LYS A 336 -4.85 -0.40 24.08
C LYS A 336 -3.91 -0.78 22.93
N GLU A 337 -2.59 -0.82 23.21
CA GLU A 337 -1.57 -1.09 22.20
C GLU A 337 -1.86 -2.38 21.40
N LYS A 338 -1.93 -2.24 20.08
CA LYS A 338 -1.94 -3.36 19.13
C LYS A 338 -0.81 -3.16 18.13
N ARG A 339 0.13 -4.11 18.07
CA ARG A 339 1.27 -4.05 17.16
C ARG A 339 0.82 -4.08 15.69
N MET A 340 1.52 -3.32 14.87
CA MET A 340 1.42 -3.33 13.42
C MET A 340 2.32 -4.45 12.89
N VAL A 341 1.73 -5.63 12.72
CA VAL A 341 2.39 -6.83 12.17
C VAL A 341 1.39 -7.59 11.32
N ASP A 342 1.91 -8.41 10.41
CA ASP A 342 1.12 -9.17 9.43
C ASP A 342 0.21 -8.24 8.59
N ASN A 343 0.72 -7.05 8.25
CA ASN A 343 -0.01 -6.04 7.48
C ASN A 343 0.05 -6.30 5.96
N PHE A 344 0.03 -7.57 5.54
CA PHE A 344 0.08 -7.99 4.14
C PHE A 344 -1.20 -8.69 3.71
N ARG A 345 -1.55 -8.56 2.43
CA ARG A 345 -2.67 -9.23 1.79
C ARG A 345 -2.28 -10.65 1.36
N PRO A 346 -3.18 -11.64 1.50
CA PRO A 346 -2.97 -12.97 0.94
C PRO A 346 -2.86 -12.97 -0.59
N LEU A 347 -2.16 -13.99 -1.12
CA LEU A 347 -2.01 -14.21 -2.56
C LEU A 347 -3.36 -14.30 -3.28
N GLN A 348 -3.43 -13.67 -4.45
CA GLN A 348 -4.56 -13.67 -5.35
C GLN A 348 -4.30 -14.60 -6.55
N PRO A 349 -5.35 -15.14 -7.19
CA PRO A 349 -5.19 -15.97 -8.38
C PRO A 349 -4.52 -15.21 -9.53
N LEU A 350 -3.59 -15.87 -10.22
CA LEU A 350 -2.96 -15.29 -11.43
C LEU A 350 -3.97 -15.07 -12.57
N MET A 351 -5.03 -15.90 -12.62
CA MET A 351 -6.01 -15.94 -13.71
C MET A 351 -5.32 -16.11 -15.08
N ASN A 352 -5.73 -15.33 -16.08
CA ASN A 352 -5.20 -15.40 -17.45
C ASN A 352 -3.99 -14.47 -17.68
N ARG A 353 -3.41 -13.90 -16.62
CA ARG A 353 -2.26 -13.00 -16.74
C ARG A 353 -0.97 -13.76 -16.98
N THR A 354 -0.07 -13.13 -17.72
CA THR A 354 1.30 -13.60 -17.91
C THR A 354 2.25 -12.70 -17.14
N VAL A 355 3.17 -13.30 -16.39
CA VAL A 355 4.28 -12.57 -15.79
C VAL A 355 5.42 -12.52 -16.80
N ARG A 356 5.89 -11.32 -17.13
CA ARG A 356 7.06 -11.13 -18.00
C ARG A 356 8.33 -10.93 -17.17
N SER A 357 9.48 -11.35 -17.68
CA SER A 357 10.79 -11.13 -17.05
C SER A 357 11.71 -10.33 -17.97
N SER A 358 12.50 -9.42 -17.40
CA SER A 358 13.52 -8.66 -18.12
C SER A 358 14.82 -9.45 -18.38
N PHE A 359 14.87 -10.69 -17.93
CA PHE A 359 16.06 -11.54 -17.94
C PHE A 359 15.73 -12.94 -18.43
N ARG A 360 16.72 -13.59 -19.04
CA ARG A 360 16.62 -14.98 -19.47
C ARG A 360 16.82 -15.90 -18.29
N HIS A 361 16.12 -17.02 -18.35
CA HIS A 361 16.43 -18.17 -17.53
C HIS A 361 17.51 -18.96 -18.26
N ASP A 362 18.72 -19.03 -17.71
CA ASP A 362 19.87 -19.69 -18.35
C ASP A 362 19.76 -21.22 -18.46
N TYR A 363 18.55 -21.77 -18.48
CA TYR A 363 18.28 -23.20 -18.67
C TYR A 363 18.05 -23.62 -20.12
N VAL A 364 18.05 -22.68 -21.08
CA VAL A 364 17.95 -22.99 -22.50
C VAL A 364 19.36 -22.97 -23.10
N LEU A 365 19.91 -24.17 -23.32
CA LEU A 365 21.18 -24.54 -23.97
C LEU A 365 22.35 -24.96 -23.06
N ASN A 366 22.13 -25.98 -22.21
CA ASN A 366 23.16 -27.01 -21.98
C ASN A 366 23.20 -28.03 -23.14
N ILE A 367 22.97 -27.58 -24.38
CA ILE A 367 23.49 -28.28 -25.55
C ILE A 367 24.85 -27.65 -25.78
N GLN A 368 25.91 -28.31 -25.30
CA GLN A 368 27.25 -28.05 -25.80
C GLN A 368 27.21 -28.25 -27.32
N VAL A 369 27.11 -27.15 -28.07
CA VAL A 369 27.50 -27.18 -29.48
C VAL A 369 29.00 -27.41 -29.46
N LYS A 370 29.42 -28.67 -29.61
CA LYS A 370 30.82 -29.02 -29.86
C LYS A 370 31.29 -28.14 -31.03
N PRO A 371 32.42 -27.41 -30.90
CA PRO A 371 33.01 -26.75 -32.04
C PRO A 371 33.32 -27.82 -33.10
N LYS A 372 32.81 -27.62 -34.31
CA LYS A 372 33.09 -28.43 -35.48
C LYS A 372 34.62 -28.39 -35.71
N PRO A 373 35.32 -29.52 -35.87
CA PRO A 373 36.75 -29.49 -36.15
C PRO A 373 36.99 -28.71 -37.44
N ALA A 374 37.94 -27.77 -37.38
CA ALA A 374 38.41 -27.08 -38.58
C ALA A 374 38.90 -28.13 -39.58
N ALA A 375 38.36 -28.08 -40.79
CA ALA A 375 38.89 -28.87 -41.90
C ALA A 375 40.36 -28.47 -42.08
N SER A 376 41.26 -29.42 -41.86
CA SER A 376 42.65 -29.31 -42.25
C SER A 376 42.70 -28.99 -43.74
N GLN A 377 43.21 -27.81 -44.09
CA GLN A 377 43.63 -27.52 -45.44
C GLN A 377 44.72 -28.52 -45.81
N VAL A 378 44.39 -29.45 -46.71
CA VAL A 378 45.37 -30.17 -47.50
C VAL A 378 45.68 -29.26 -48.67
N THR A 379 46.83 -28.60 -48.63
CA THR A 379 47.43 -28.01 -49.83
C THR A 379 48.30 -29.08 -50.51
N PRO A 380 48.20 -29.23 -51.84
CA PRO A 380 48.95 -30.22 -52.62
C PRO A 380 50.45 -29.91 -52.74
#